data_AF-A0A7S4B921-F1
#
_entry.id   AF-A0A7S4B921-F1
#
_cell.length_a   1.000
_cell.length_b   1.000
_cell.length_c   1.000
_cell.angle_alpha   90.00
_cell.angle_beta   90.00
_cell.angle_gamma   90.00
#
_symmetry.space_group_name_H-M   'P 1'
#
loop_
_entity.id
_entity.type
_entity.pdbx_description
1 polymer ?
#
loop_
_entity_poly.entity_id
_entity_poly.type
_entity_poly.pdbx_seq_one_letter_code
_entity_poly.pdbx_strand_id
1 'polypeptide(L)'
;MLLDEPYYADYWSDWSSAKEDSKAALAALAPATVLHDRLVTVAGVRVFGSSFVSCDGLPTRTGFNRTTAEMRAIWSKLPTCDVLLTHTPPRGAGDRTPLGGHDASCAELRDAIAGHACPPKFHVFGHVHTDWGAHKMPATGERDTGTVHINAASVSDYFVLRKDAAIVFDVIPGAARSLRA
;
A
#
# COMPACT_ATOMS: atom_id res chain seq x y z
N MET A 1 -10.40 7.74 -3.67
CA MET A 1 -11.34 8.25 -4.70
C MET A 1 -11.17 9.75 -4.85
N LEU A 2 -11.67 10.57 -3.91
CA LEU A 2 -11.57 12.04 -3.94
C LEU A 2 -10.14 12.58 -4.15
N LEU A 3 -9.12 11.92 -3.60
CA LEU A 3 -7.73 12.35 -3.72
C LEU A 3 -7.04 11.96 -5.04
N ASP A 4 -7.70 11.19 -5.90
CA ASP A 4 -7.26 10.98 -7.29
C ASP A 4 -8.04 11.96 -8.16
N GLU A 5 -7.57 13.23 -8.22
CA GLU A 5 -8.28 14.32 -8.90
C GLU A 5 -8.68 13.99 -10.35
N PRO A 6 -7.81 13.41 -11.21
CA PRO A 6 -8.20 13.00 -12.56
C PRO A 6 -9.36 12.00 -12.58
N TYR A 7 -9.32 10.97 -11.72
CA TYR A 7 -10.41 10.01 -11.64
C TYR A 7 -11.68 10.66 -11.07
N TYR A 8 -11.56 11.41 -9.98
CA TYR A 8 -12.71 12.01 -9.32
C TYR A 8 -13.40 13.08 -10.19
N ALA A 9 -12.68 13.73 -11.11
CA ALA A 9 -13.24 14.69 -12.04
C ALA A 9 -14.43 14.12 -12.83
N ASP A 10 -14.29 12.86 -13.27
CA ASP A 10 -15.25 12.15 -14.13
C ASP A 10 -16.19 11.25 -13.34
N TYR A 11 -15.74 10.67 -12.22
CA TYR A 11 -16.46 9.62 -11.49
C TYR A 11 -16.99 10.05 -10.11
N TRP A 12 -16.98 11.34 -9.75
CA TRP A 12 -17.41 11.79 -8.42
C TRP A 12 -18.82 11.34 -8.01
N SER A 13 -19.75 11.28 -8.97
CA SER A 13 -21.17 10.96 -8.70
C SER A 13 -21.41 9.51 -8.29
N ASP A 14 -20.43 8.63 -8.52
CA ASP A 14 -20.48 7.24 -8.07
C ASP A 14 -20.21 7.12 -6.55
N TRP A 15 -19.59 8.14 -5.95
CA TRP A 15 -19.06 8.11 -4.58
C TRP A 15 -19.63 9.18 -3.65
N SER A 16 -20.09 10.30 -4.21
CA SER A 16 -20.53 11.47 -3.45
C SER A 16 -21.87 11.99 -3.99
N SER A 17 -22.73 12.48 -3.09
CA SER A 17 -24.02 13.09 -3.46
C SER A 17 -23.87 14.46 -4.13
N ALA A 18 -22.74 15.13 -3.92
CA ALA A 18 -22.34 16.37 -4.57
C ALA A 18 -20.83 16.32 -4.83
N LYS A 19 -20.35 17.06 -5.82
CA LYS A 19 -18.92 17.12 -6.15
C LYS A 19 -18.14 17.83 -5.04
N GLU A 20 -17.17 17.14 -4.46
CA GLU A 20 -16.33 17.66 -3.38
C GLU A 20 -15.00 18.25 -3.92
N ASP A 21 -14.35 19.09 -3.12
CA ASP A 21 -13.04 19.69 -3.44
C ASP A 21 -11.90 18.87 -2.79
N SER A 22 -11.07 18.25 -3.63
CA SER A 22 -9.91 17.46 -3.19
C SER A 22 -8.91 18.26 -2.36
N LYS A 23 -8.74 19.56 -2.62
CA LYS A 23 -7.86 20.44 -1.83
C LYS A 23 -8.42 20.69 -0.44
N ALA A 24 -9.73 20.92 -0.34
CA ALA A 24 -10.40 21.08 0.94
C ALA A 24 -10.31 19.78 1.77
N ALA A 25 -10.50 18.62 1.13
CA ALA A 25 -10.34 17.32 1.77
C ALA A 25 -8.90 17.07 2.25
N LEU A 26 -7.89 17.39 1.44
CA LEU A 26 -6.49 17.31 1.86
C LEU A 26 -6.20 18.22 3.07
N ALA A 27 -6.74 19.44 3.07
CA ALA A 27 -6.58 20.37 4.18
C ALA A 27 -7.26 19.85 5.47
N ALA A 28 -8.42 19.21 5.34
CA ALA A 28 -9.16 18.62 6.46
C ALA A 28 -8.46 17.43 7.12
N LEU A 29 -7.49 16.80 6.44
CA LEU A 29 -6.68 15.72 7.01
C LEU A 29 -5.59 16.23 7.97
N ALA A 30 -5.39 17.55 8.11
CA ALA A 30 -4.46 18.10 9.07
C ALA A 30 -4.82 17.65 10.51
N PRO A 31 -3.83 17.29 11.35
CA PRO A 31 -2.38 17.44 11.16
C PRO A 31 -1.68 16.25 10.47
N ALA A 32 -2.41 15.30 9.86
CA ALA A 32 -1.79 14.15 9.22
C ALA A 32 -0.95 14.55 8.00
N THR A 33 0.16 13.84 7.79
CA THR A 33 0.95 13.94 6.55
C THR A 33 0.43 12.92 5.55
N VAL A 34 -0.18 13.39 4.46
CA VAL A 34 -0.64 12.53 3.36
C VAL A 34 0.53 12.16 2.46
N LEU A 35 0.71 10.86 2.20
CA LEU A 35 1.73 10.33 1.31
C LEU A 35 1.09 9.73 0.07
N HIS A 36 1.51 10.20 -1.09
CA HIS A 36 1.24 9.61 -2.40
C HIS A 36 2.49 9.80 -3.26
N ASP A 37 3.14 8.69 -3.63
CA ASP A 37 4.43 8.62 -4.32
C ASP A 37 5.51 9.52 -3.73
N ARG A 38 5.59 9.55 -2.40
CA ARG A 38 6.56 10.39 -1.70
C ARG A 38 7.13 9.74 -0.46
N LEU A 39 8.38 10.10 -0.17
CA LEU A 39 9.12 9.71 1.01
C LEU A 39 9.03 10.83 2.06
N VAL A 40 8.85 10.46 3.33
CA VAL A 40 9.04 11.35 4.47
C VAL A 40 9.97 10.68 5.48
N THR A 41 10.64 11.48 6.31
CA THR A 41 11.39 10.98 7.47
C THR A 41 10.75 11.51 8.74
N VAL A 42 10.36 10.61 9.64
CA VAL A 42 9.75 10.95 10.94
C VAL A 42 10.57 10.25 12.02
N ALA A 43 11.14 11.03 12.96
CA ALA A 43 12.01 10.51 14.02
C ALA A 43 13.13 9.57 13.50
N GLY A 44 13.70 9.87 12.32
CA GLY A 44 14.74 9.06 11.68
C GLY A 44 14.22 7.87 10.85
N VAL A 45 12.94 7.51 10.94
CA VAL A 45 12.33 6.44 10.15
C VAL A 45 11.90 6.98 8.78
N ARG A 46 12.36 6.36 7.70
CA ARG A 46 11.97 6.71 6.33
C ARG A 46 10.71 5.95 5.93
N VAL A 47 9.64 6.67 5.63
CA VAL A 47 8.34 6.12 5.23
C VAL A 47 8.04 6.53 3.80
N PHE A 48 7.92 5.57 2.89
CA PHE A 48 7.45 5.83 1.52
C PHE A 48 5.99 5.41 1.41
N GLY A 49 5.14 6.30 0.89
CA GLY A 49 3.70 6.02 0.73
C GLY A 49 3.25 6.13 -0.73
N SER A 50 2.43 5.18 -1.19
CA SER A 50 1.79 5.22 -2.51
C SER A 50 0.37 4.66 -2.45
N SER A 51 -0.55 5.23 -3.22
CA SER A 51 -1.98 4.89 -3.16
C SER A 51 -2.45 3.95 -4.27
N PHE A 52 -1.56 3.55 -5.18
CA PHE A 52 -1.96 2.82 -6.36
C PHE A 52 -2.50 1.43 -6.07
N VAL A 53 -3.42 1.04 -6.95
CA VAL A 53 -4.15 -0.22 -6.89
C VAL A 53 -4.03 -0.94 -8.21
N SER A 54 -3.60 -2.19 -8.18
CA SER A 54 -3.58 -3.02 -9.39
C SER A 54 -5.01 -3.27 -9.84
N CYS A 55 -5.31 -3.05 -11.12
CA CYS A 55 -6.68 -3.19 -11.65
C CYS A 55 -6.84 -4.25 -12.74
N ASP A 56 -5.77 -4.91 -13.18
CA ASP A 56 -5.88 -5.90 -14.23
C ASP A 56 -6.64 -7.13 -13.72
N GLY A 57 -7.77 -7.43 -14.36
CA GLY A 57 -8.67 -8.52 -13.95
C GLY A 57 -9.79 -8.11 -12.99
N LEU A 58 -9.84 -6.84 -12.55
CA LEU A 58 -10.96 -6.35 -11.72
C LEU A 58 -12.14 -5.91 -12.60
N PRO A 59 -13.39 -6.20 -12.18
CA PRO A 59 -14.59 -5.88 -12.97
C PRO A 59 -14.94 -4.38 -12.98
N THR A 60 -14.37 -3.59 -12.07
CA THR A 60 -14.66 -2.18 -11.89
C THR A 60 -13.39 -1.37 -11.71
N ARG A 61 -13.39 -0.12 -12.18
CA ARG A 61 -12.31 0.83 -11.96
C ARG A 61 -12.64 1.78 -10.81
N THR A 62 -11.72 1.87 -9.87
CA THR A 62 -11.72 2.82 -8.76
C THR A 62 -10.53 3.79 -8.87
N GLY A 63 -10.50 4.82 -8.04
CA GLY A 63 -9.42 5.79 -7.99
C GLY A 63 -8.10 5.11 -7.64
N PHE A 64 -7.02 5.66 -8.18
CA PHE A 64 -5.66 5.16 -8.11
C PHE A 64 -5.43 3.81 -8.80
N ASN A 65 -6.38 3.31 -9.59
CA ASN A 65 -6.18 2.11 -10.40
C ASN A 65 -5.10 2.29 -11.45
N ARG A 66 -4.23 1.27 -11.57
CA ARG A 66 -3.13 1.19 -12.53
C ARG A 66 -3.07 -0.22 -13.11
N THR A 67 -2.76 -0.28 -14.40
CA THR A 67 -2.50 -1.53 -15.12
C THR A 67 -1.22 -2.19 -14.61
N THR A 68 -1.04 -3.47 -14.91
CA THR A 68 0.20 -4.21 -14.60
C THR A 68 1.45 -3.50 -15.15
N ALA A 69 1.36 -2.97 -16.37
CA ALA A 69 2.48 -2.26 -17.00
C ALA A 69 2.84 -0.97 -16.25
N GLU A 70 1.85 -0.20 -15.82
CA GLU A 70 2.04 1.01 -15.02
C GLU A 70 2.58 0.66 -13.62
N MET A 71 2.03 -0.35 -12.96
CA MET A 71 2.50 -0.83 -11.66
C MET A 71 3.96 -1.24 -11.74
N ARG A 72 4.38 -1.97 -12.78
CA ARG A 72 5.79 -2.30 -13.01
C ARG A 72 6.66 -1.05 -13.14
N ALA A 73 6.22 -0.06 -13.90
CA ALA A 73 6.95 1.19 -14.09
C ALA A 73 7.04 2.00 -12.79
N ILE A 74 5.98 2.04 -11.99
CA ILE A 74 5.96 2.69 -10.68
C ILE A 74 6.94 1.99 -9.73
N TRP A 75 6.79 0.67 -9.55
CA TRP A 75 7.56 -0.06 -8.54
C TRP A 75 9.03 -0.26 -8.92
N SER A 76 9.39 -0.13 -10.20
CA SER A 76 10.81 -0.03 -10.62
C SER A 76 11.56 1.16 -10.01
N LYS A 77 10.83 2.16 -9.50
CA LYS A 77 11.37 3.37 -8.86
C LYS A 77 11.21 3.36 -7.35
N LEU A 78 10.88 2.21 -6.74
CA LEU A 78 10.73 2.08 -5.29
C LEU A 78 12.00 2.60 -4.59
N PRO A 79 11.91 3.67 -3.76
CA PRO A 79 13.10 4.18 -3.08
C PRO A 79 13.45 3.33 -1.87
N THR A 80 14.70 3.46 -1.41
CA THR A 80 15.09 2.87 -0.12
C THR A 80 14.33 3.54 1.03
N CYS A 81 13.51 2.76 1.73
CA CYS A 81 12.74 3.18 2.89
C CYS A 81 12.84 2.13 3.99
N ASP A 82 12.47 2.51 5.22
CA ASP A 82 12.39 1.58 6.34
C ASP A 82 10.98 0.98 6.46
N VAL A 83 9.97 1.80 6.16
CA VAL A 83 8.55 1.41 6.08
C VAL A 83 8.00 1.78 4.70
N LEU A 84 7.43 0.80 4.02
CA LEU A 84 6.64 0.99 2.82
C LEU A 84 5.15 0.99 3.20
N LEU A 85 4.41 2.02 2.78
CA LEU A 85 2.98 2.15 3.01
C LEU A 85 2.26 2.14 1.65
N THR A 86 1.42 1.14 1.41
CA THR A 86 0.60 1.08 0.18
C THR A 86 -0.87 0.90 0.52
N HIS A 87 -1.75 1.12 -0.46
CA HIS A 87 -3.12 0.64 -0.33
C HIS A 87 -3.19 -0.87 -0.62
N THR A 88 -2.63 -1.28 -1.77
CA THR A 88 -2.70 -2.66 -2.27
C THR A 88 -1.65 -3.58 -1.65
N PRO A 89 -2.04 -4.81 -1.26
CA PRO A 89 -1.10 -5.81 -0.75
C PRO A 89 -0.14 -6.30 -1.84
N PRO A 90 1.07 -6.76 -1.45
CA PRO A 90 1.92 -7.53 -2.36
C PRO A 90 1.29 -8.90 -2.56
N ARG A 91 1.45 -9.50 -3.74
CA ARG A 91 0.95 -10.85 -3.97
C ARG A 91 1.61 -11.87 -3.04
N GLY A 92 0.80 -12.67 -2.36
CA GLY A 92 1.23 -13.78 -1.51
C GLY A 92 1.37 -13.48 -0.01
N ALA A 93 1.16 -12.24 0.45
CA ALA A 93 1.19 -11.91 1.87
C ALA A 93 0.06 -10.95 2.25
N GLY A 94 -0.85 -11.39 3.14
CA GLY A 94 -1.97 -10.57 3.62
C GLY A 94 -2.99 -10.23 2.54
N ASP A 95 -3.13 -11.06 1.52
CA ASP A 95 -3.84 -10.75 0.28
C ASP A 95 -4.93 -11.77 -0.09
N ARG A 96 -5.24 -12.73 0.79
CA ARG A 96 -6.27 -13.74 0.53
C ARG A 96 -7.66 -13.13 0.59
N THR A 97 -8.39 -13.19 -0.50
CA THR A 97 -9.79 -12.76 -0.61
C THR A 97 -10.76 -13.78 0.02
N PRO A 98 -12.05 -13.45 0.25
CA PRO A 98 -13.03 -14.38 0.83
C PRO A 98 -13.16 -15.74 0.13
N LEU A 99 -12.93 -15.76 -1.20
CA LEU A 99 -12.99 -16.99 -2.01
C LEU A 99 -11.63 -17.71 -2.09
N GLY A 100 -10.63 -17.26 -1.34
CA GLY A 100 -9.28 -17.83 -1.30
C GLY A 100 -8.37 -17.41 -2.45
N GLY A 101 -8.82 -16.51 -3.34
CA GLY A 101 -8.03 -15.95 -4.43
C GLY A 101 -7.09 -14.82 -3.99
N HIS A 102 -6.21 -14.40 -4.90
CA HIS A 102 -5.20 -13.35 -4.70
C HIS A 102 -5.42 -12.15 -5.65
N ASP A 103 -6.62 -12.03 -6.21
CA ASP A 103 -6.89 -11.14 -7.35
C ASP A 103 -6.88 -9.65 -6.97
N ALA A 104 -6.92 -9.35 -5.66
CA ALA A 104 -6.82 -8.00 -5.10
C ALA A 104 -5.38 -7.62 -4.68
N SER A 105 -4.37 -8.26 -5.28
CA SER A 105 -2.95 -8.09 -4.94
C SER A 105 -2.12 -7.57 -6.12
N CYS A 106 -0.85 -7.22 -5.86
CA CYS A 106 0.08 -6.79 -6.90
C CYS A 106 1.35 -7.65 -6.93
N ALA A 107 1.58 -8.35 -8.04
CA ALA A 107 2.78 -9.15 -8.27
C ALA A 107 4.01 -8.26 -8.49
N GLU A 108 3.86 -7.14 -9.19
CA GLU A 108 4.94 -6.19 -9.48
C GLU A 108 5.48 -5.53 -8.20
N LEU A 109 4.60 -5.28 -7.22
CA LEU A 109 4.97 -4.78 -5.90
C LEU A 109 5.77 -5.82 -5.10
N ARG A 110 5.33 -7.09 -5.12
CA ARG A 110 6.08 -8.20 -4.54
C ARG A 110 7.48 -8.29 -5.16
N ASP A 111 7.55 -8.31 -6.49
CA ASP A 111 8.81 -8.47 -7.22
C ASP A 111 9.76 -7.29 -6.96
N ALA A 112 9.23 -6.08 -6.89
CA ALA A 112 10.01 -4.89 -6.54
C ALA A 112 10.60 -4.98 -5.12
N ILE A 113 9.82 -5.43 -4.12
CA ILE A 113 10.32 -5.62 -2.75
C ILE A 113 11.40 -6.72 -2.72
N ALA A 114 11.15 -7.86 -3.40
CA ALA A 114 12.08 -8.98 -3.44
C ALA A 114 13.43 -8.62 -4.09
N GLY A 115 13.37 -7.89 -5.21
CA GLY A 115 14.52 -7.44 -5.99
C GLY A 115 15.22 -6.19 -5.45
N HIS A 116 14.64 -5.48 -4.46
CA HIS A 116 15.24 -4.27 -3.93
C HIS A 116 16.53 -4.56 -3.14
N ALA A 117 17.59 -3.81 -3.42
CA ALA A 117 18.91 -4.00 -2.78
C ALA A 117 18.88 -3.79 -1.25
N CYS A 118 17.99 -2.93 -0.77
CA CYS A 118 17.75 -2.67 0.65
C CYS A 118 16.24 -2.67 0.91
N PRO A 119 15.58 -3.85 0.98
CA PRO A 119 14.13 -3.94 1.08
C PRO A 119 13.63 -3.24 2.37
N PRO A 120 12.36 -2.76 2.38
CA PRO A 120 11.77 -2.20 3.58
C PRO A 120 11.75 -3.24 4.71
N LYS A 121 11.85 -2.79 5.96
CA LYS A 121 11.70 -3.68 7.13
C LYS A 121 10.24 -4.10 7.29
N PHE A 122 9.35 -3.13 7.07
CA PHE A 122 7.91 -3.32 7.16
C PHE A 122 7.24 -2.81 5.90
N HIS A 123 6.26 -3.57 5.42
CA HIS A 123 5.35 -3.14 4.37
C HIS A 123 3.93 -3.18 4.95
N VAL A 124 3.33 -2.02 5.14
CA VAL A 124 1.99 -1.85 5.73
C VAL A 124 1.00 -1.51 4.63
N PHE A 125 -0.14 -2.17 4.63
CA PHE A 125 -1.18 -1.99 3.63
C PHE A 125 -2.57 -2.34 4.17
N GLY A 126 -3.59 -2.24 3.32
CA GLY A 126 -4.96 -2.66 3.63
C GLY A 126 -5.60 -3.31 2.42
N HIS A 127 -6.72 -2.74 1.95
CA HIS A 127 -7.49 -3.15 0.77
C HIS A 127 -8.21 -4.50 0.91
N VAL A 128 -7.51 -5.57 1.27
CA VAL A 128 -8.09 -6.90 1.48
C VAL A 128 -8.55 -7.02 2.93
N HIS A 129 -9.85 -7.00 3.18
CA HIS A 129 -10.36 -7.00 4.55
C HIS A 129 -10.23 -8.36 5.24
N THR A 130 -10.17 -9.47 4.52
CA THR A 130 -10.18 -10.83 5.08
C THR A 130 -8.88 -11.26 5.77
N ASP A 131 -7.72 -10.87 5.24
CA ASP A 131 -6.42 -11.44 5.62
C ASP A 131 -5.59 -10.49 6.51
N TRP A 132 -6.26 -9.90 7.50
CA TRP A 132 -5.66 -8.98 8.48
C TRP A 132 -4.57 -9.65 9.31
N GLY A 133 -3.50 -8.90 9.62
CA GLY A 133 -2.43 -9.34 10.51
C GLY A 133 -1.03 -9.16 9.91
N ALA A 134 -0.04 -9.75 10.57
CA ALA A 134 1.34 -9.74 10.14
C ALA A 134 1.72 -11.06 9.44
N HIS A 135 2.38 -10.94 8.29
CA HIS A 135 2.65 -12.01 7.35
C HIS A 135 4.11 -12.01 6.93
N LYS A 136 4.62 -13.19 6.61
CA LYS A 136 5.86 -13.36 5.85
C LYS A 136 5.53 -13.84 4.45
N MET A 137 6.42 -13.54 3.50
CA MET A 137 6.31 -14.14 2.18
C MET A 137 6.40 -15.67 2.27
N PRO A 138 5.61 -16.42 1.48
CA PRO A 138 5.77 -17.85 1.36
C PRO A 138 7.15 -18.19 0.76
N ALA A 139 7.69 -19.36 1.10
CA ALA A 139 8.93 -19.84 0.51
C ALA A 139 8.69 -20.25 -0.96
N THR A 140 8.92 -19.33 -1.91
CA THR A 140 8.66 -19.54 -3.34
C THR A 140 9.93 -19.65 -4.20
N GLY A 141 11.10 -19.91 -3.59
CA GLY A 141 12.40 -19.83 -4.28
C GLY A 141 12.85 -18.39 -4.57
N GLU A 142 12.03 -17.40 -4.21
CA GLU A 142 12.36 -15.98 -4.20
C GLU A 142 13.28 -15.65 -3.02
N ARG A 143 13.98 -14.51 -3.11
CA ARG A 143 14.85 -14.01 -2.04
C ARG A 143 14.04 -13.70 -0.78
N ASP A 144 14.39 -14.30 0.35
CA ASP A 144 13.90 -13.85 1.66
C ASP A 144 14.48 -12.46 1.96
N THR A 145 13.60 -11.47 1.98
CA THR A 145 13.95 -10.06 2.24
C THR A 145 14.01 -9.75 3.73
N GLY A 146 13.41 -10.61 4.57
CA GLY A 146 13.13 -10.30 5.98
C GLY A 146 12.04 -9.23 6.17
N THR A 147 11.35 -8.80 5.12
CA THR A 147 10.25 -7.82 5.21
C THR A 147 9.06 -8.45 5.93
N VAL A 148 8.50 -7.74 6.92
CA VAL A 148 7.22 -8.10 7.53
C VAL A 148 6.09 -7.36 6.83
N HIS A 149 5.11 -8.11 6.32
CA HIS A 149 3.95 -7.60 5.59
C HIS A 149 2.76 -7.48 6.54
N ILE A 150 2.24 -6.27 6.75
CA ILE A 150 1.19 -6.00 7.72
C ILE A 150 -0.05 -5.53 6.99
N ASN A 151 -1.06 -6.40 6.93
CA ASN A 151 -2.40 -6.01 6.53
C ASN A 151 -3.12 -5.39 7.74
N ALA A 152 -3.29 -4.07 7.70
CA ALA A 152 -3.93 -3.26 8.75
C ALA A 152 -5.38 -2.88 8.41
N ALA A 153 -6.08 -3.65 7.56
CA ALA A 153 -7.49 -3.41 7.25
C ALA A 153 -8.35 -3.39 8.52
N SER A 154 -8.85 -2.21 8.90
CA SER A 154 -9.49 -2.00 10.20
C SER A 154 -10.91 -2.55 10.30
N VAL A 155 -11.52 -2.90 9.18
CA VAL A 155 -12.87 -3.43 9.07
C VAL A 155 -12.87 -4.80 8.39
N SER A 156 -13.92 -5.59 8.61
CA SER A 156 -14.20 -6.80 7.84
C SER A 156 -14.90 -6.48 6.51
N ASP A 157 -15.12 -7.49 5.65
CA ASP A 157 -15.93 -7.33 4.43
C ASP A 157 -17.38 -6.96 4.70
N TYR A 158 -17.85 -7.14 5.94
CA TYR A 158 -19.16 -6.68 6.40
C TYR A 158 -19.14 -5.26 6.98
N PHE A 159 -18.03 -4.53 6.79
CA PHE A 159 -17.80 -3.18 7.33
C PHE A 159 -17.93 -3.10 8.86
N VAL A 160 -17.72 -4.22 9.55
CA VAL A 160 -17.68 -4.28 11.01
C VAL A 160 -16.25 -4.00 11.45
N LEU A 161 -16.10 -3.04 12.37
CA LEU A 161 -14.81 -2.66 12.93
C LEU A 161 -14.21 -3.86 13.69
N ARG A 162 -12.95 -4.17 13.41
CA ARG A 162 -12.25 -5.27 14.09
C ARG A 162 -11.98 -4.87 15.54
N LYS A 163 -12.29 -5.76 16.48
CA LYS A 163 -11.84 -5.60 17.86
C LYS A 163 -10.30 -5.65 17.86
N ASP A 164 -9.67 -4.68 18.51
CA ASP A 164 -8.21 -4.55 18.57
C ASP A 164 -7.54 -4.40 17.18
N ALA A 165 -8.17 -3.65 16.27
CA ALA A 165 -7.72 -3.45 14.89
C ALA A 165 -6.29 -2.86 14.75
N ALA A 166 -5.80 -2.16 15.77
CA ALA A 166 -4.49 -1.53 15.76
C ALA A 166 -3.38 -2.56 15.94
N ILE A 167 -2.48 -2.63 14.96
CA ILE A 167 -1.26 -3.43 15.04
C ILE A 167 -0.11 -2.50 15.45
N VAL A 168 0.53 -2.81 16.58
CA VAL A 168 1.69 -2.07 17.09
C VAL A 168 2.96 -2.84 16.76
N PHE A 169 3.96 -2.15 16.21
CA PHE A 169 5.26 -2.73 15.87
C PHE A 169 6.37 -1.69 16.05
N ASP A 170 7.56 -2.17 16.40
CA ASP A 170 8.74 -1.33 16.62
C ASP A 170 9.60 -1.25 15.36
N VAL A 171 9.94 -0.04 14.94
CA VAL A 171 10.83 0.21 13.81
C VAL A 171 12.13 0.81 14.30
N ILE A 172 13.23 0.08 14.11
CA ILE A 172 14.57 0.62 14.30
C ILE A 172 14.98 1.31 12.99
N PRO A 173 15.22 2.64 12.98
CA PRO A 173 15.70 3.35 11.80
C PRO A 173 16.92 2.67 11.18
N GLY A 174 16.93 2.52 9.85
CA GLY A 174 18.13 2.07 9.16
C GLY A 174 19.24 3.12 9.28
N ALA A 175 20.48 2.68 9.55
CA ALA A 175 21.63 3.57 9.36
C ALA A 175 21.64 4.06 7.90
N ALA A 176 21.89 5.35 7.67
CA ALA A 176 22.11 5.88 6.33
C ALA A 176 23.27 5.11 5.69
N ARG A 177 22.96 4.11 4.87
CA ARG A 177 23.98 3.34 4.19
C ARG A 177 24.55 4.25 3.11
N SER A 178 25.76 4.78 3.34
CA SER A 178 26.55 5.35 2.26
C SER A 178 26.66 4.26 1.19
N LEU A 179 26.09 4.50 0.01
CA LEU A 179 26.41 3.70 -1.16
C LEU A 179 27.93 3.76 -1.30
N ARG A 180 28.64 2.67 -1.02
CA ARG A 180 30.03 2.56 -1.44
C ARG A 180 29.98 2.47 -2.95
N ALA A 181 30.49 3.53 -3.59
CA ALA A 181 30.76 3.59 -5.02
C ALA A 181 31.78 2.50 -5.42
#